data_AF-A0A0F9K8C9-F1
#
_entry.id   AF-A0A0F9K8C9-F1
#
_cell.length_a   1.000
_cell.length_b   1.000
_cell.length_c   1.000
_cell.angle_alpha   90.00
_cell.angle_beta   90.00
_cell.angle_gamma   90.00
#
_symmetry.space_group_name_H-M   'P 1'
#
loop_
_entity.id
_entity.type
_entity.pdbx_description
1 polymer ?
#
loop_
_entity_poly.entity_id
_entity_poly.type
_entity_poly.pdbx_seq_one_letter_code
_entity_poly.pdbx_strand_id
1 'polypeptide(L)'
;MPYYAPGRYGARIISHSVSKAGTGTPQVVIRFAPYVMARTDRKPQDADYWGPLAGEPQEATLYLYLTSNTVERTIADLETLGMSGATQISHFDEASPSAPPTCRIVGKEVILDCAHESYKGDMKERWRVAGSGSIATLPQEELAAIDRDFSGYLTKRTPATPSTLPPGGNTPARPEVTLGPPLQDLLQGPRDATPPPPSPPASNEDDLPF
;
A
#
# COMPACT_ATOMS: atom_id res chain seq x y z
N MET A 1 16.61 -4.09 -7.76
CA MET A 1 16.18 -5.24 -8.59
C MET A 1 14.74 -5.56 -8.20
N PRO A 2 13.82 -5.78 -9.15
CA PRO A 2 12.45 -6.16 -8.82
C PRO A 2 12.44 -7.50 -8.07
N TYR A 3 11.61 -7.59 -7.05
CA TYR A 3 11.41 -8.78 -6.22
C TYR A 3 10.40 -9.74 -6.86
N TYR A 4 9.31 -9.21 -7.38
CA TYR A 4 8.24 -9.94 -8.04
C TYR A 4 8.46 -9.98 -9.55
N ALA A 5 8.14 -11.10 -10.21
CA ALA A 5 8.08 -11.15 -11.67
C ALA A 5 6.87 -10.35 -12.20
N PRO A 6 6.85 -9.93 -13.47
CA PRO A 6 5.64 -9.38 -14.07
C PRO A 6 4.53 -10.44 -14.09
N GLY A 7 3.30 -10.06 -13.78
CA GLY A 7 2.17 -10.98 -13.74
C GLY A 7 1.02 -10.50 -12.86
N ARG A 8 0.03 -11.37 -12.69
CA ARG A 8 -1.13 -11.14 -11.83
C ARG A 8 -0.95 -11.82 -10.49
N TYR A 9 -1.28 -11.10 -9.42
CA TYR A 9 -1.08 -11.53 -8.05
C TYR A 9 -2.35 -11.31 -7.21
N GLY A 10 -2.57 -12.20 -6.27
CA GLY A 10 -3.44 -11.93 -5.14
C GLY A 10 -2.66 -11.07 -4.15
N ALA A 11 -3.33 -10.21 -3.41
CA ALA A 11 -2.67 -9.38 -2.42
C ALA A 11 -3.60 -9.13 -1.24
N ARG A 12 -3.04 -9.18 -0.02
CA ARG A 12 -3.75 -8.77 1.19
C ARG A 12 -3.35 -7.35 1.55
N ILE A 13 -4.33 -6.47 1.70
CA ILE A 13 -4.07 -5.08 2.09
C ILE A 13 -3.70 -5.01 3.57
N ILE A 14 -2.56 -4.39 3.86
CA ILE A 14 -2.00 -4.25 5.20
C ILE A 14 -2.42 -2.92 5.82
N SER A 15 -2.31 -1.83 5.05
CA SER A 15 -2.67 -0.49 5.50
C SER A 15 -2.92 0.42 4.30
N HIS A 16 -3.64 1.52 4.52
CA HIS A 16 -3.80 2.56 3.52
C HIS A 16 -3.82 3.96 4.15
N SER A 17 -3.34 4.96 3.41
CA SER A 17 -3.29 6.33 3.90
C SER A 17 -3.38 7.33 2.75
N VAL A 18 -3.71 8.57 3.07
CA VAL A 18 -3.60 9.68 2.12
C VAL A 18 -2.31 10.43 2.41
N SER A 19 -1.49 10.62 1.38
CA SER A 19 -0.25 11.38 1.49
C SER A 19 -0.10 12.37 0.33
N LYS A 20 0.97 13.16 0.36
CA LYS A 20 1.40 13.97 -0.77
C LYS A 20 2.68 13.37 -1.34
N ALA A 21 2.74 13.22 -2.66
CA ALA A 21 3.97 12.91 -3.36
C ALA A 21 5.00 14.02 -3.14
N GLY A 22 6.28 13.74 -3.44
CA GLY A 22 7.33 14.76 -3.36
C GLY A 22 7.09 16.01 -4.22
N THR A 23 6.27 15.87 -5.28
CA THR A 23 5.81 16.97 -6.14
C THR A 23 4.63 17.77 -5.57
N GLY A 24 4.10 17.39 -4.41
CA GLY A 24 2.93 17.99 -3.77
C GLY A 24 1.58 17.40 -4.22
N THR A 25 1.57 16.52 -5.23
CA THR A 25 0.35 15.87 -5.73
C THR A 25 -0.24 14.95 -4.65
N PRO A 26 -1.53 15.10 -4.27
CA PRO A 26 -2.16 14.20 -3.32
C PRO A 26 -2.29 12.79 -3.92
N GLN A 27 -2.11 11.77 -3.10
CA GLN A 27 -2.17 10.38 -3.52
C GLN A 27 -2.71 9.49 -2.39
N VAL A 28 -3.42 8.43 -2.76
CA VAL A 28 -3.73 7.32 -1.86
C VAL A 28 -2.60 6.32 -1.95
N VAL A 29 -2.10 5.90 -0.80
CA VAL A 29 -0.98 4.95 -0.66
C VAL A 29 -1.52 3.70 0.00
N ILE A 30 -1.44 2.57 -0.69
CA ILE A 30 -1.93 1.28 -0.20
C ILE A 30 -0.73 0.35 -0.07
N ARG A 31 -0.47 -0.13 1.15
CA ARG A 31 0.53 -1.17 1.43
C ARG A 31 -0.15 -2.53 1.43
N PHE A 32 0.47 -3.50 0.78
CA PHE A 32 -0.07 -4.85 0.66
C PHE A 32 1.03 -5.90 0.66
N ALA A 33 0.66 -7.13 1.04
CA ALA A 33 1.49 -8.32 0.89
C ALA A 33 1.00 -9.13 -0.31
N PRO A 34 1.78 -9.21 -1.41
CA PRO A 34 1.45 -10.06 -2.54
C PRO A 34 1.56 -11.55 -2.19
N TYR A 35 0.70 -12.36 -2.79
CA TYR A 35 0.80 -13.81 -2.86
C TYR A 35 0.50 -14.28 -4.30
N VAL A 36 1.09 -15.39 -4.70
CA VAL A 36 0.99 -15.88 -6.08
C VAL A 36 -0.43 -16.39 -6.34
N MET A 37 -1.07 -15.79 -7.34
CA MET A 37 -2.13 -16.48 -8.07
C MET A 37 -1.46 -17.44 -9.03
N ALA A 38 -1.92 -18.68 -9.12
CA ALA A 38 -1.41 -19.64 -10.10
C ALA A 38 -1.18 -18.93 -11.44
N ARG A 39 0.06 -19.02 -11.88
CA ARG A 39 0.56 -18.44 -13.10
C ARG A 39 -0.35 -18.92 -14.24
N THR A 40 -1.04 -17.96 -14.88
CA THR A 40 -2.16 -18.21 -15.82
C THR A 40 -1.71 -18.85 -17.14
N ASP A 41 -0.42 -19.16 -17.28
CA ASP A 41 0.17 -20.02 -18.30
C ASP A 41 -0.14 -21.51 -18.10
N ARG A 42 -0.71 -21.91 -16.96
CA ARG A 42 -1.33 -23.24 -16.80
C ARG A 42 -2.75 -23.26 -17.37
N LYS A 43 -3.13 -24.41 -17.93
CA LYS A 43 -4.44 -24.65 -18.55
C LYS A 43 -5.57 -24.16 -17.62
N PRO A 44 -6.66 -23.60 -18.15
CA PRO A 44 -7.76 -23.03 -17.36
C PRO A 44 -8.38 -23.97 -16.31
N GLN A 45 -8.12 -25.28 -16.35
CA GLN A 45 -8.53 -26.25 -15.34
C GLN A 45 -7.73 -26.19 -14.02
N ASP A 46 -6.57 -25.51 -14.00
CA ASP A 46 -5.73 -25.33 -12.81
C ASP A 46 -5.83 -23.91 -12.21
N ALA A 47 -6.78 -23.09 -12.69
CA ALA A 47 -6.89 -21.67 -12.35
C ALA A 47 -7.21 -21.38 -10.87
N ASP A 48 -7.58 -22.40 -10.10
CA ASP A 48 -8.00 -22.29 -8.70
C ASP A 48 -6.89 -22.63 -7.69
N TYR A 49 -5.65 -22.89 -8.13
CA TYR A 49 -4.57 -23.20 -7.20
C TYR A 49 -3.90 -21.93 -6.64
N TRP A 50 -4.20 -21.62 -5.38
CA TRP A 50 -3.58 -20.54 -4.62
C TRP A 50 -2.36 -21.10 -3.87
N GLY A 51 -1.17 -20.91 -4.44
CA GLY A 51 0.07 -21.38 -3.86
C GLY A 51 0.78 -20.28 -3.07
N PRO A 52 1.41 -20.58 -1.91
CA PRO A 52 2.30 -19.63 -1.27
C PRO A 52 3.46 -19.28 -2.22
N LEU A 53 3.90 -18.02 -2.20
CA LEU A 53 5.18 -17.65 -2.80
C LEU A 53 6.28 -18.50 -2.18
N ALA A 54 7.29 -18.86 -2.98
CA ALA A 54 8.52 -19.39 -2.42
C ALA A 54 9.21 -18.27 -1.62
N GLY A 55 9.23 -18.40 -0.29
CA GLY A 55 9.82 -17.42 0.62
C GLY A 55 8.80 -16.52 1.32
N GLU A 56 9.29 -15.64 2.19
CA GLU A 56 8.45 -14.66 2.87
C GLU A 56 7.98 -13.57 1.87
N PRO A 57 6.68 -13.24 1.83
CA PRO A 57 6.19 -12.19 0.95
C PRO A 57 6.75 -10.84 1.38
N GLN A 58 7.41 -10.14 0.44
CA GLN A 58 7.88 -8.77 0.66
C GLN A 58 6.73 -7.78 0.43
N GLU A 59 6.51 -6.88 1.37
CA GLU A 59 5.49 -5.86 1.19
C GLU A 59 5.76 -4.95 -0.01
N ALA A 60 4.71 -4.59 -0.72
CA ALA A 60 4.72 -3.66 -1.83
C ALA A 60 3.74 -2.50 -1.59
N THR A 61 3.87 -1.46 -2.40
CA THR A 61 3.06 -0.24 -2.28
C THR A 61 2.45 0.15 -3.62
N LEU A 62 1.16 0.46 -3.58
CA LEU A 62 0.37 0.96 -4.70
C LEU A 62 0.12 2.44 -4.46
N TYR A 63 0.55 3.26 -5.42
CA TYR A 63 0.38 4.71 -5.39
C TYR A 63 -0.70 5.11 -6.39
N LEU A 64 -1.78 5.71 -5.90
CA LEU A 64 -2.90 6.19 -6.70
C LEU A 64 -2.98 7.72 -6.61
N TYR A 65 -2.56 8.39 -7.68
CA TYR A 65 -2.50 9.84 -7.71
C TYR A 65 -3.89 10.47 -7.90
N LEU A 66 -4.22 11.45 -7.08
CA LEU A 66 -5.46 12.22 -7.14
C LEU A 66 -5.21 13.55 -7.88
N THR A 67 -5.08 13.49 -9.20
CA THR A 67 -5.06 14.67 -10.07
C THR A 67 -6.40 14.85 -10.75
N SER A 68 -6.66 16.04 -11.30
CA SER A 68 -7.86 16.31 -12.10
C SER A 68 -8.09 15.25 -13.19
N ASN A 69 -7.03 14.77 -13.82
CA ASN A 69 -7.10 13.82 -14.94
C ASN A 69 -7.15 12.35 -14.49
N THR A 70 -6.86 12.07 -13.22
CA THR A 70 -6.73 10.70 -12.70
C THR A 70 -7.71 10.41 -11.57
N VAL A 71 -8.47 11.40 -11.10
CA VAL A 71 -9.38 11.25 -9.96
C VAL A 71 -10.47 10.21 -10.23
N GLU A 72 -11.13 10.26 -11.39
CA GLU A 72 -12.18 9.30 -11.76
C GLU A 72 -11.65 7.87 -11.82
N ARG A 73 -10.51 7.69 -12.51
CA ARG A 73 -9.84 6.40 -12.59
C ARG A 73 -9.43 5.91 -11.20
N THR A 74 -8.89 6.79 -10.37
CA THR A 74 -8.48 6.43 -9.00
C THR A 74 -9.68 6.03 -8.16
N ILE A 75 -10.81 6.72 -8.28
CA ILE A 75 -12.04 6.34 -7.59
C ILE A 75 -12.51 4.96 -8.07
N ALA A 76 -12.53 4.70 -9.38
CA ALA A 76 -12.89 3.39 -9.91
C ALA A 76 -11.93 2.27 -9.42
N ASP A 77 -10.63 2.56 -9.34
CA ASP A 77 -9.63 1.64 -8.78
C ASP A 77 -9.93 1.37 -7.29
N LEU A 78 -10.21 2.41 -6.50
CA LEU A 78 -10.56 2.28 -5.07
C LEU A 78 -11.88 1.53 -4.85
N GLU A 79 -12.87 1.74 -5.72
CA GLU A 79 -14.14 1.00 -5.72
C GLU A 79 -13.94 -0.48 -6.05
N THR A 80 -13.05 -0.78 -6.99
CA THR A 80 -12.67 -2.17 -7.33
C THR A 80 -11.96 -2.84 -6.15
N LEU A 81 -11.20 -2.08 -5.34
CA LEU A 81 -10.62 -2.55 -4.08
C LEU A 81 -11.65 -2.67 -2.94
N GLY A 82 -12.91 -2.32 -3.21
CA GLY A 82 -14.02 -2.41 -2.28
C GLY A 82 -14.11 -1.24 -1.30
N MET A 83 -13.51 -0.08 -1.61
CA MET A 83 -13.83 1.18 -0.93
C MET A 83 -15.08 1.78 -1.54
N SER A 84 -16.03 2.21 -0.72
CA SER A 84 -17.21 2.93 -1.23
C SER A 84 -17.72 3.97 -0.24
N GLY A 85 -18.58 4.87 -0.71
CA GLY A 85 -19.22 5.90 0.14
C GLY A 85 -18.29 7.03 0.58
N ALA A 86 -17.11 7.16 -0.02
CA ALA A 86 -16.23 8.29 0.23
C ALA A 86 -16.81 9.57 -0.39
N THR A 87 -16.95 10.61 0.43
CA THR A 87 -17.39 11.94 -0.03
C THR A 87 -16.28 12.98 0.11
N GLN A 88 -15.18 12.64 0.77
CA GLN A 88 -14.02 13.50 1.01
C GLN A 88 -12.76 12.67 0.84
N ILE A 89 -11.68 13.29 0.38
CA ILE A 89 -10.38 12.60 0.21
C ILE A 89 -9.90 12.02 1.55
N SER A 90 -10.12 12.72 2.66
CA SER A 90 -9.78 12.24 4.00
C SER A 90 -10.52 10.97 4.42
N HIS A 91 -11.56 10.54 3.71
CA HIS A 91 -12.23 9.25 3.99
C HIS A 91 -11.38 8.06 3.52
N PHE A 92 -10.46 8.28 2.59
CA PHE A 92 -9.49 7.27 2.15
C PHE A 92 -8.27 7.17 3.07
N ASP A 93 -8.24 7.92 4.17
CA ASP A 93 -7.22 7.77 5.20
C ASP A 93 -7.75 6.83 6.28
N GLU A 94 -7.05 5.73 6.52
CA GLU A 94 -7.42 4.73 7.52
C GLU A 94 -7.53 5.32 8.94
N ALA A 95 -6.67 6.30 9.26
CA ALA A 95 -6.64 6.94 10.57
C ALA A 95 -7.72 8.02 10.73
N SER A 96 -8.47 8.33 9.67
CA SER A 96 -9.49 9.36 9.72
C SER A 96 -10.69 8.92 10.56
N PRO A 97 -11.04 9.67 11.63
CA PRO A 97 -12.18 9.32 12.48
C PRO A 97 -13.52 9.53 11.76
N SER A 98 -13.55 10.32 10.68
CA SER A 98 -14.73 10.59 9.88
C SER A 98 -14.91 9.64 8.69
N ALA A 99 -13.93 8.76 8.44
CA ALA A 99 -14.02 7.79 7.35
C ALA A 99 -15.16 6.78 7.60
N PRO A 100 -16.06 6.59 6.64
CA PRO A 100 -17.07 5.53 6.68
C PRO A 100 -16.41 4.15 6.83
N PRO A 101 -17.05 3.19 7.53
CA PRO A 101 -16.54 1.82 7.61
C PRO A 101 -16.31 1.16 6.25
N THR A 102 -17.09 1.55 5.24
CA THR A 102 -16.97 1.08 3.84
C THR A 102 -15.69 1.54 3.15
N CYS A 103 -14.98 2.55 3.67
CA CYS A 103 -13.68 2.97 3.17
C CYS A 103 -12.52 2.16 3.78
N ARG A 104 -12.77 1.34 4.81
CA ARG A 104 -11.73 0.53 5.46
C ARG A 104 -11.56 -0.79 4.72
N ILE A 105 -10.42 -0.94 4.05
CA ILE A 105 -10.09 -2.13 3.25
C ILE A 105 -8.93 -2.96 3.80
N VAL A 106 -8.43 -2.65 4.99
CA VAL A 106 -7.39 -3.44 5.65
C VAL A 106 -7.86 -4.88 5.86
N GLY A 107 -6.98 -5.83 5.54
CA GLY A 107 -7.26 -7.26 5.59
C GLY A 107 -8.01 -7.81 4.38
N LYS A 108 -8.54 -6.96 3.48
CA LYS A 108 -9.18 -7.43 2.25
C LYS A 108 -8.16 -8.03 1.29
N GLU A 109 -8.62 -9.04 0.57
CA GLU A 109 -7.88 -9.70 -0.50
C GLU A 109 -8.30 -9.11 -1.85
N VAL A 110 -7.33 -8.75 -2.66
CA VAL A 110 -7.53 -8.05 -3.94
C VAL A 110 -6.63 -8.64 -5.01
N ILE A 111 -6.95 -8.40 -6.27
CA ILE A 111 -6.15 -8.84 -7.42
C ILE A 111 -5.41 -7.63 -7.99
N LEU A 112 -4.09 -7.74 -8.11
CA LEU A 112 -3.21 -6.69 -8.63
C LEU A 112 -2.37 -7.23 -9.80
N ASP A 113 -2.16 -6.37 -10.79
CA ASP A 113 -1.24 -6.63 -11.89
C ASP A 113 0.11 -5.93 -11.61
N CYS A 114 1.21 -6.70 -11.66
CA CYS A 114 2.58 -6.23 -11.55
C CYS A 114 3.19 -6.14 -12.95
N ALA A 115 3.64 -4.95 -13.32
CA ALA A 115 4.46 -4.70 -14.49
C ALA A 115 5.83 -4.18 -14.06
N HIS A 116 6.86 -4.35 -14.89
CA HIS A 116 8.16 -3.73 -14.64
C HIS A 116 8.37 -2.57 -15.59
N GLU A 117 8.80 -1.43 -15.05
CA GLU A 117 9.15 -0.25 -15.82
C GLU A 117 10.58 0.20 -15.52
N SER A 118 11.30 0.62 -16.56
CA SER A 118 12.61 1.25 -16.38
C SER A 118 12.41 2.71 -15.99
N TYR A 119 12.96 3.11 -14.85
CA TYR A 119 12.94 4.49 -14.37
C TYR A 119 14.35 4.90 -13.96
N LYS A 120 14.93 5.87 -14.68
CA LYS A 120 16.30 6.36 -14.47
C LYS A 120 17.37 5.25 -14.52
N GLY A 121 17.17 4.25 -15.38
CA GLY A 121 18.09 3.12 -15.54
C GLY A 121 17.83 1.95 -14.58
N ASP A 122 17.00 2.13 -13.56
CA ASP A 122 16.62 1.07 -12.64
C ASP A 122 15.29 0.44 -13.03
N MET A 123 15.21 -0.90 -12.99
CA MET A 123 13.95 -1.63 -13.12
C MET A 123 13.15 -1.53 -11.82
N LYS A 124 11.94 -0.98 -11.91
CA LYS A 124 10.99 -0.83 -10.81
C LYS A 124 9.72 -1.60 -11.08
N GLU A 125 9.14 -2.11 -10.01
CA GLU A 125 7.81 -2.70 -10.03
C GLU A 125 6.75 -1.61 -10.07
N ARG A 126 5.75 -1.82 -10.90
CA ARG A 126 4.57 -1.00 -11.00
C ARG A 126 3.34 -1.87 -10.81
N TRP A 127 2.66 -1.60 -9.72
CA TRP A 127 1.43 -2.28 -9.34
C TRP A 127 0.21 -1.49 -9.83
N ARG A 128 -0.83 -2.21 -10.25
CA ARG A 128 -2.13 -1.65 -10.66
C ARG A 128 -3.26 -2.57 -10.20
N VAL A 129 -4.44 -2.00 -9.99
CA VAL A 129 -5.64 -2.79 -9.68
C VAL A 129 -6.06 -3.58 -10.92
N ALA A 130 -6.16 -4.89 -10.81
CA ALA A 130 -6.57 -5.73 -11.93
C ALA A 130 -8.03 -5.47 -12.29
N GLY A 131 -8.36 -5.47 -13.58
CA GLY A 131 -9.72 -5.19 -14.04
C GLY A 131 -10.08 -3.70 -14.08
N SER A 132 -9.17 -2.80 -13.68
CA SER A 132 -9.30 -1.36 -13.96
C SER A 132 -9.10 -1.08 -15.46
N GLY A 133 -10.15 -1.32 -16.24
CA GLY A 133 -10.20 -0.93 -17.65
C GLY A 133 -9.97 0.57 -17.81
N SER A 134 -9.39 0.98 -18.94
CA SER A 134 -9.24 2.38 -19.29
C SER A 134 -10.61 3.04 -19.44
N ILE A 135 -11.03 3.80 -18.44
CA ILE A 135 -12.14 4.75 -18.59
C ILE A 135 -11.60 5.91 -19.45
N ALA A 136 -12.32 6.25 -20.52
CA ALA A 136 -11.93 7.32 -21.44
C ALA A 136 -11.88 8.67 -20.71
N THR A 137 -10.87 9.49 -21.01
CA THR A 137 -10.66 10.81 -20.39
C THR A 137 -11.71 11.82 -20.84
N LEU A 138 -12.31 12.53 -19.88
CA LEU A 138 -13.28 13.60 -20.10
C LEU A 138 -12.63 14.88 -20.68
N PRO A 139 -13.34 15.65 -21.53
CA PRO A 139 -12.89 16.93 -22.06
C PRO A 139 -12.86 18.04 -20.99
N GLN A 140 -12.01 19.05 -21.21
CA GLN A 140 -11.66 20.10 -20.24
C GLN A 140 -12.82 20.99 -19.78
N GLU A 141 -13.95 20.97 -20.49
CA GLU A 141 -15.18 21.67 -20.11
C GLU A 141 -15.96 20.93 -19.00
N GLU A 142 -15.86 19.59 -18.95
CA GLU A 142 -16.51 18.77 -17.91
C GLU A 142 -15.72 18.80 -16.58
N LEU A 143 -14.40 18.99 -16.67
CA LEU A 143 -13.51 19.23 -15.52
C LEU A 143 -13.81 20.54 -14.77
N ALA A 144 -14.20 21.60 -15.47
CA ALA A 144 -14.61 22.87 -14.85
C ALA A 144 -15.99 22.79 -14.18
N ALA A 145 -16.86 21.87 -14.61
CA ALA A 145 -18.10 21.56 -13.90
C ALA A 145 -17.85 20.80 -12.59
N ILE A 146 -16.87 19.88 -12.59
CA ILE A 146 -16.49 19.07 -11.43
C ILE A 146 -15.85 19.91 -10.31
N ASP A 147 -14.99 20.87 -10.63
CA ASP A 147 -14.39 21.78 -9.63
C ASP A 147 -15.42 22.72 -8.97
N ARG A 148 -16.49 23.07 -9.71
CA ARG A 148 -17.62 23.85 -9.20
C ARG A 148 -18.54 23.02 -8.29
N ASP A 149 -18.71 21.74 -8.58
CA ASP A 149 -19.48 20.83 -7.72
C ASP A 149 -18.69 20.47 -6.44
N PHE A 150 -17.37 20.26 -6.54
CA PHE A 150 -16.53 19.94 -5.38
C PHE A 150 -16.44 21.10 -4.36
N SER A 151 -16.42 22.35 -4.83
CA SER A 151 -16.36 23.54 -3.97
C SER A 151 -17.67 23.85 -3.23
N GLY A 152 -18.83 23.45 -3.76
CA GLY A 152 -20.14 23.55 -3.08
C GLY A 152 -20.33 22.56 -1.93
N TYR A 153 -19.66 21.40 -1.98
CA TYR A 153 -19.66 20.42 -0.88
C TYR A 153 -18.73 20.81 0.28
N LEU A 154 -17.75 21.69 0.04
CA LEU A 154 -16.76 22.09 1.04
C LEU A 154 -17.17 23.33 1.85
N THR A 155 -18.01 24.20 1.29
CA THR A 155 -18.43 25.46 1.93
C THR A 155 -19.58 25.34 2.92
N LYS A 156 -20.34 24.22 2.95
CA LYS A 156 -21.43 24.01 3.93
C LYS A 156 -20.97 23.54 5.32
N ARG A 157 -19.67 23.39 5.58
CA ARG A 157 -19.15 23.19 6.95
C ARG A 157 -18.87 24.56 7.59
N THR A 158 -19.81 25.05 8.39
CA THR A 158 -19.62 26.22 9.23
C THR A 158 -18.44 25.98 10.18
N PRO A 159 -17.41 26.84 10.20
CA PRO A 159 -16.24 26.66 11.04
C PRO A 159 -16.61 26.72 12.51
N ALA A 160 -16.17 25.73 13.30
CA ALA A 160 -16.28 25.80 14.75
C ALA A 160 -15.44 26.97 15.26
N THR A 161 -16.07 27.85 16.05
CA THR A 161 -15.48 29.07 16.58
C THR A 161 -14.17 28.77 17.32
N PRO A 162 -13.04 29.39 16.93
CA PRO A 162 -11.75 29.15 17.58
C PRO A 162 -11.74 29.74 18.99
N SER A 163 -11.47 28.88 19.99
CA SER A 163 -11.19 29.31 21.36
C SER A 163 -9.81 29.97 21.41
N THR A 164 -9.79 31.27 21.64
CA THR A 164 -8.58 32.09 21.69
C THR A 164 -7.97 32.01 23.09
N LEU A 165 -6.74 31.53 23.22
CA LEU A 165 -5.94 31.69 24.43
C LEU A 165 -5.06 32.96 24.34
N PRO A 166 -4.96 33.74 25.43
CA PRO A 166 -4.35 35.07 25.44
C PRO A 166 -2.81 35.05 25.41
N PRO A 167 -2.17 36.15 24.94
CA PRO A 167 -0.72 36.24 24.83
C PRO A 167 -0.08 36.85 26.08
N GLY A 168 0.97 36.20 26.57
CA GLY A 168 1.96 36.84 27.46
C GLY A 168 2.35 36.02 28.69
N GLY A 169 3.63 35.68 28.79
CA GLY A 169 4.22 35.21 30.05
C GLY A 169 5.45 34.32 29.92
N ASN A 170 6.63 34.95 29.91
CA ASN A 170 7.92 34.47 30.40
C ASN A 170 8.43 33.06 30.01
N THR A 171 9.50 33.08 29.23
CA THR A 171 10.53 32.05 29.10
C THR A 171 11.01 31.51 30.46
N PRO A 172 10.99 30.19 30.70
CA PRO A 172 11.94 29.53 31.58
C PRO A 172 13.04 28.85 30.75
N ALA A 173 14.21 28.77 31.39
CA ALA A 173 15.45 28.26 30.87
C ALA A 173 15.35 26.87 30.20
N ARG A 174 16.08 26.75 29.08
CA ARG A 174 16.46 25.52 28.41
C ARG A 174 17.10 24.55 29.43
N PRO A 175 16.53 23.37 29.70
CA PRO A 175 17.24 22.35 30.45
C PRO A 175 18.42 21.84 29.62
N GLU A 176 19.58 21.86 30.26
CA GLU A 176 20.83 21.26 29.82
C GLU A 176 20.61 19.77 29.54
N VAL A 177 20.93 19.35 28.31
CA VAL A 177 20.87 17.95 27.91
C VAL A 177 22.10 17.25 28.50
N THR A 178 21.91 16.61 29.64
CA THR A 178 22.89 15.65 30.18
C THR A 178 22.94 14.46 29.24
N LEU A 179 24.04 14.35 28.48
CA LEU A 179 24.41 13.12 27.77
C LEU A 179 24.51 11.98 28.78
N GLY A 180 23.62 10.99 28.62
CA GLY A 180 23.74 9.71 29.31
C GLY A 180 25.03 8.97 28.87
N PRO A 181 25.52 8.05 29.72
CA PRO A 181 26.77 7.32 29.48
C PRO A 181 26.71 6.48 28.19
N PRO A 182 27.88 6.20 27.58
CA PRO A 182 27.95 5.47 26.33
C PRO A 182 27.42 4.03 26.46
N LEU A 183 26.53 3.65 25.55
CA LEU A 183 26.08 2.28 25.29
C LEU A 183 27.27 1.43 24.78
N GLN A 184 28.11 0.93 25.68
CA GLN A 184 29.16 -0.04 25.36
C GLN A 184 28.91 -1.44 25.94
N ASP A 185 27.74 -1.70 26.53
CA ASP A 185 27.51 -2.93 27.31
C ASP A 185 26.25 -3.73 26.90
N LEU A 186 26.06 -3.95 25.58
CA LEU A 186 25.03 -4.87 25.07
C LEU A 186 25.53 -5.84 23.98
N LEU A 187 26.85 -6.00 23.85
CA LEU A 187 27.48 -6.95 22.93
C LEU A 187 28.06 -8.18 23.67
N GLN A 188 27.30 -8.79 24.58
CA GLN A 188 27.59 -10.13 25.08
C GLN A 188 26.30 -10.94 25.26
N GLY A 189 25.90 -11.62 24.18
CA GLY A 189 24.89 -12.68 24.15
C GLY A 189 25.42 -13.87 23.32
N PRO A 190 25.01 -15.10 23.64
CA PRO A 190 25.87 -16.29 23.60
C PRO A 190 26.24 -16.76 22.19
N ARG A 191 27.55 -16.93 21.98
CA ARG A 191 28.13 -17.71 20.89
C ARG A 191 28.13 -19.18 21.30
N ASP A 192 27.02 -19.89 21.08
CA ASP A 192 27.04 -21.34 20.93
C ASP A 192 25.72 -21.80 20.31
N ALA A 193 25.66 -21.75 18.98
CA ALA A 193 24.67 -22.48 18.20
C ALA A 193 25.44 -23.54 17.40
N THR A 194 25.56 -24.73 17.99
CA THR A 194 26.01 -25.93 17.29
C THR A 194 25.16 -26.11 16.04
N PRO A 195 25.74 -26.22 14.84
CA PRO A 195 24.96 -26.47 13.63
C PRO A 195 24.26 -27.83 13.75
N PRO A 196 22.99 -27.95 13.30
CA PRO A 196 22.30 -29.24 13.28
C PRO A 196 23.06 -30.22 12.38
N PRO A 197 23.09 -31.52 12.74
CA PRO A 197 23.73 -32.54 11.93
C PRO A 197 23.06 -32.65 10.54
N PRO A 198 23.82 -33.01 9.49
CA PRO A 198 23.27 -33.18 8.16
C PRO A 198 22.21 -34.29 8.14
N SER A 199 21.08 -34.02 7.47
CA SER A 199 20.04 -35.01 7.23
C SER A 199 20.61 -36.23 6.49
N PRO A 200 20.23 -37.45 6.87
CA PRO A 200 20.68 -38.65 6.16
C PRO A 200 20.19 -38.64 4.70
N PRO A 201 20.97 -39.22 3.77
CA PRO A 201 20.55 -39.34 2.37
C PRO A 201 19.27 -40.17 2.29
N ALA A 202 18.31 -39.69 1.49
CA ALA A 202 17.09 -40.43 1.19
C ALA A 202 17.46 -41.77 0.54
N SER A 203 17.10 -42.87 1.20
CA SER A 203 17.16 -44.20 0.60
C SER A 203 16.18 -44.26 -0.57
N ASN A 204 16.70 -44.42 -1.79
CA ASN A 204 15.89 -44.80 -2.94
C ASN A 204 15.56 -46.28 -2.81
N GLU A 205 14.34 -46.61 -2.40
CA GLU A 205 13.79 -47.97 -2.39
C GLU A 205 13.07 -48.25 -3.73
N ASP A 206 13.81 -48.16 -4.84
CA ASP A 206 13.32 -48.59 -6.16
C ASP A 206 14.27 -49.66 -6.73
N ASP A 207 14.25 -50.82 -6.07
CA ASP A 207 14.84 -52.06 -6.59
C ASP A 207 13.80 -53.18 -6.41
N LEU A 208 12.86 -53.25 -7.35
CA LEU A 208 12.01 -54.43 -7.54
C LEU A 208 12.45 -55.12 -8.84
N PRO A 209 12.97 -56.35 -8.77
CA PRO A 209 13.27 -57.13 -9.97
C PRO A 209 11.99 -57.60 -10.64
N PHE A 210 12.01 -57.55 -11.97
CA PHE A 210 11.00 -58.05 -12.91
C PHE A 210 10.68 -59.54 -12.73
#